data_AF-A0ABD3KR59-F1
#
_entry.id   AF-A0ABD3KR59-F1
#
_cell.length_a   1.000
_cell.length_b   1.000
_cell.length_c   1.000
_cell.angle_alpha   90.00
_cell.angle_beta   90.00
_cell.angle_gamma   90.00
#
_symmetry.space_group_name_H-M   'P 1'
#
loop_
_entity.id
_entity.type
_entity.pdbx_description
1 polymer ?
#
loop_
_entity_poly.entity_id
_entity_poly.type
_entity_poly.pdbx_seq_one_letter_code
_entity_poly.pdbx_strand_id
1 'polypeptide(L)'
;METDNIALGERFSPEILGFMQLAIDQAKLASNSLEVPVGCVIVEDGKVIAAGRNRTNETRNATRHAEMEALDVLLVQWQGTGFTAAEVAEKFAACSLYVTCEPCIMCAAALSIIGISVDHTEIKLNSAKICLFTNDWMTLALFRYKGSILWLCK
;
A
#
# COMPACT_ATOMS: atom_id res chain seq x y z
N MET A 1 -10.87 0.18 -25.99
CA MET A 1 -11.10 -0.03 -24.55
C MET A 1 -10.86 -1.47 -24.11
N GLU A 2 -10.77 -2.45 -25.03
CA GLU A 2 -10.49 -3.87 -24.71
C GLU A 2 -9.01 -4.28 -24.76
N THR A 3 -8.13 -3.48 -25.35
CA THR A 3 -6.71 -3.85 -25.55
C THR A 3 -5.86 -3.76 -24.28
N ASP A 4 -6.29 -2.97 -23.30
CA ASP A 4 -5.51 -2.75 -22.07
C ASP A 4 -5.65 -3.90 -21.06
N ASN A 5 -6.81 -4.59 -21.06
CA ASN A 5 -7.06 -5.72 -20.17
C ASN A 5 -6.31 -7.00 -20.58
N ILE A 6 -6.05 -7.18 -21.88
CA ILE A 6 -5.34 -8.37 -22.41
C ILE A 6 -3.85 -8.30 -22.07
N ALA A 7 -3.24 -7.11 -22.10
CA ALA A 7 -1.81 -6.93 -21.79
C ALA A 7 -1.46 -7.01 -20.29
N LEU A 8 -2.41 -6.72 -19.40
CA LEU A 8 -2.23 -6.84 -17.94
C LEU A 8 -2.30 -8.29 -17.46
N GLY A 9 -3.17 -9.11 -18.07
CA GLY A 9 -3.34 -10.52 -17.72
C GLY A 9 -2.18 -11.43 -18.15
N GLU A 10 -1.34 -11.00 -19.10
CA GLU A 10 -0.14 -11.74 -19.50
C GLU A 10 1.07 -11.48 -18.58
N ARG A 11 1.04 -10.41 -17.76
CA ARG A 11 2.20 -9.98 -16.95
C ARG A 11 2.04 -10.22 -15.45
N PHE A 12 0.81 -10.26 -14.93
CA PHE A 12 0.52 -10.43 -13.50
C PHE A 12 -0.61 -11.41 -13.26
N SER A 13 -0.53 -12.19 -12.18
CA SER A 13 -1.59 -13.15 -11.84
C SER A 13 -2.91 -12.42 -11.55
N PRO A 14 -4.08 -13.03 -11.85
CA PRO A 14 -5.38 -12.46 -11.53
C PRO A 14 -5.54 -12.12 -10.03
N GLU A 15 -4.86 -12.86 -9.16
CA GLU A 15 -4.86 -12.67 -7.71
C GLU A 15 -4.19 -11.35 -7.32
N ILE A 16 -3.01 -11.05 -7.89
CA ILE A 16 -2.29 -9.80 -7.67
C ILE A 16 -3.15 -8.61 -8.11
N LEU A 17 -3.81 -8.71 -9.26
CA LEU A 17 -4.73 -7.67 -9.73
C LEU A 17 -5.91 -7.47 -8.76
N GLY A 18 -6.42 -8.56 -8.17
CA GLY A 18 -7.42 -8.52 -7.11
C GLY A 18 -6.95 -7.76 -5.86
N PHE A 19 -5.75 -8.04 -5.37
CA PHE A 19 -5.18 -7.34 -4.21
C PHE A 19 -4.96 -5.85 -4.48
N MET A 20 -4.44 -5.51 -5.65
CA MET A 20 -4.27 -4.10 -6.04
C MET A 20 -5.61 -3.38 -6.22
N GLN A 21 -6.65 -4.07 -6.69
CA GLN A 21 -7.99 -3.48 -6.76
C GLN A 21 -8.53 -3.14 -5.36
N LEU A 22 -8.28 -3.99 -4.36
CA LEU A 22 -8.65 -3.72 -2.98
C LEU A 22 -7.88 -2.52 -2.39
N ALA A 23 -6.58 -2.39 -2.69
CA ALA A 23 -5.78 -1.22 -2.30
C ALA A 23 -6.32 0.07 -2.94
N ILE A 24 -6.73 0.02 -4.22
CA ILE A 24 -7.38 1.14 -4.90
C ILE A 24 -8.71 1.52 -4.24
N ASP A 25 -9.48 0.54 -3.80
CA ASP A 25 -10.74 0.83 -3.11
C ASP A 25 -10.51 1.53 -1.75
N GLN A 26 -9.44 1.18 -1.03
CA GLN A 26 -9.01 1.95 0.15
C GLN A 26 -8.60 3.39 -0.19
N ALA A 27 -7.88 3.59 -1.31
CA ALA A 27 -7.51 4.92 -1.77
C ALA A 27 -8.74 5.78 -2.14
N LYS A 28 -9.77 5.18 -2.75
CA LYS A 28 -11.06 5.85 -3.01
C LYS A 28 -11.74 6.25 -1.71
N LEU A 29 -11.74 5.38 -0.70
CA LEU A 29 -12.27 5.72 0.62
C LEU A 29 -11.54 6.93 1.20
N ALA A 30 -10.20 6.93 1.22
CA ALA A 30 -9.40 8.08 1.69
C ALA A 30 -9.80 9.37 0.94
N SER A 31 -9.87 9.31 -0.39
CA SER A 31 -10.28 10.46 -1.20
C SER A 31 -11.67 10.98 -0.83
N ASN A 32 -12.63 10.09 -0.60
CA ASN A 32 -14.00 10.46 -0.20
C ASN A 32 -14.04 11.08 1.20
N SER A 33 -13.02 10.83 2.03
CA SER A 33 -12.84 11.44 3.36
C SER A 33 -11.94 12.68 3.34
N LEU A 34 -11.65 13.24 2.15
CA LEU A 34 -10.77 14.42 1.99
C LEU A 34 -9.33 14.20 2.50
N GLU A 35 -8.86 12.96 2.40
CA GLU A 35 -7.48 12.57 2.68
C GLU A 35 -6.66 12.44 1.39
N VAL A 36 -5.33 12.34 1.52
CA VAL A 36 -4.47 11.94 0.41
C VAL A 36 -4.91 10.55 -0.07
N PRO A 37 -5.15 10.32 -1.39
CA PRO A 37 -5.74 9.09 -1.90
C PRO A 37 -4.70 7.95 -1.97
N VAL A 38 -4.28 7.48 -0.80
CA VAL A 38 -3.38 6.33 -0.63
C VAL A 38 -4.09 5.23 0.12
N GLY A 39 -4.00 4.01 -0.41
CA GLY A 39 -4.54 2.81 0.20
C GLY A 39 -3.59 1.62 0.03
N CYS A 40 -3.70 0.66 0.93
CA CYS A 40 -2.91 -0.56 0.88
C CYS A 40 -3.66 -1.76 1.47
N VAL A 41 -3.15 -2.96 1.14
CA VAL A 41 -3.53 -4.23 1.77
C VAL A 41 -2.28 -5.04 2.09
N ILE A 42 -2.31 -5.76 3.22
CA ILE A 42 -1.31 -6.73 3.62
C ILE A 42 -1.88 -8.13 3.37
N VAL A 43 -1.10 -8.97 2.70
CA VAL A 43 -1.47 -10.32 2.28
C VAL A 43 -0.52 -11.33 2.92
N GLU A 44 -1.07 -12.43 3.43
CA GLU A 44 -0.34 -13.62 3.89
C GLU A 44 -1.02 -14.84 3.26
N ASP A 45 -0.25 -15.75 2.68
CA ASP A 45 -0.74 -16.97 2.01
C ASP A 45 -1.91 -16.73 1.03
N GLY A 46 -1.79 -15.67 0.23
CA GLY A 46 -2.81 -15.29 -0.77
C GLY A 46 -4.11 -14.74 -0.19
N LYS A 47 -4.14 -14.40 1.11
CA LYS A 47 -5.30 -13.81 1.78
C LYS A 47 -4.98 -12.43 2.32
N VAL A 48 -5.88 -11.47 2.09
CA VAL A 48 -5.78 -10.15 2.71
C VAL A 48 -6.06 -10.29 4.21
N ILE A 49 -5.07 -9.97 5.03
CA ILE A 49 -5.15 -10.03 6.50
C ILE A 49 -5.37 -8.64 7.11
N ALA A 50 -4.95 -7.58 6.43
CA ALA A 50 -5.18 -6.20 6.86
C ALA A 50 -5.30 -5.26 5.65
N ALA A 51 -5.96 -4.12 5.86
CA ALA A 51 -6.10 -3.06 4.89
C ALA A 51 -5.97 -1.70 5.58
N GLY A 52 -5.43 -0.72 4.87
CA GLY A 52 -5.17 0.61 5.40
C GLY A 52 -5.43 1.69 4.36
N ARG A 53 -5.81 2.86 4.85
CA ARG A 53 -6.00 4.09 4.06
C ARG A 53 -5.44 5.26 4.84
N ASN A 54 -5.02 6.31 4.14
CA ASN A 54 -4.55 7.53 4.82
C ASN A 54 -5.68 8.14 5.68
N ARG A 55 -5.38 8.47 6.94
CA ARG A 55 -6.31 9.08 7.91
C ARG A 55 -5.71 10.26 8.67
N THR A 56 -4.68 10.90 8.11
CA THR A 56 -3.90 11.94 8.78
C THR A 56 -4.72 13.12 9.30
N ASN A 57 -5.68 13.61 8.51
CA ASN A 57 -6.55 14.72 8.86
C ASN A 57 -7.66 14.26 9.81
N GLU A 58 -8.29 13.12 9.52
CA GLU A 58 -9.37 12.51 10.30
C GLU A 58 -8.94 12.30 11.76
N THR A 59 -7.77 11.71 11.97
CA THR A 59 -7.22 11.41 13.30
C THR A 59 -6.40 12.54 13.89
N ARG A 60 -6.13 13.61 13.12
CA ARG A 60 -5.20 14.70 13.47
C ARG A 60 -3.83 14.18 13.91
N ASN A 61 -3.34 13.18 13.19
CA ASN A 61 -2.05 12.57 13.47
C ASN A 61 -1.33 12.30 12.15
N ALA A 62 -0.21 13.00 11.95
CA ALA A 62 0.58 12.96 10.72
C ALA A 62 1.17 11.56 10.43
N THR A 63 1.26 10.67 11.41
CA THR A 63 1.81 9.32 11.19
C THR A 63 0.80 8.35 10.58
N ARG A 64 -0.48 8.74 10.44
CA ARG A 64 -1.60 7.87 10.06
C ARG A 64 -1.70 7.67 8.55
N HIS A 65 -0.58 7.24 7.98
CA HIS A 65 -0.44 6.82 6.59
C HIS A 65 -1.08 5.45 6.36
N ALA A 66 -1.46 5.13 5.12
CA ALA A 66 -2.15 3.88 4.82
C ALA A 66 -1.39 2.64 5.33
N GLU A 67 -0.08 2.61 5.15
CA GLU A 67 0.81 1.53 5.57
C GLU A 67 0.82 1.38 7.09
N MET A 68 0.95 2.49 7.82
CA MET A 68 0.92 2.50 9.29
C MET A 68 -0.44 2.06 9.82
N GLU A 69 -1.54 2.47 9.17
CA GLU A 69 -2.88 2.05 9.56
C GLU A 69 -3.11 0.55 9.34
N ALA A 70 -2.62 -0.02 8.23
CA ALA A 70 -2.70 -1.46 7.99
C ALA A 70 -1.88 -2.26 9.02
N LEU A 71 -0.69 -1.78 9.39
CA LEU A 71 0.14 -2.38 10.43
C LEU A 71 -0.54 -2.35 11.80
N ASP A 72 -1.09 -1.21 12.19
CA ASP A 72 -1.78 -1.07 13.48
C ASP A 72 -2.99 -2.01 13.57
N VAL A 73 -3.78 -2.15 12.49
CA VAL A 73 -4.88 -3.12 12.43
C VAL A 73 -4.36 -4.53 12.66
N LEU A 74 -3.28 -4.92 12.00
CA LEU A 74 -2.71 -6.26 12.11
C LEU A 74 -2.13 -6.54 13.51
N LEU A 75 -1.41 -5.56 14.07
CA LEU A 75 -0.85 -5.66 15.41
C LEU A 75 -1.93 -5.79 16.48
N VAL A 76 -3.03 -5.03 16.39
CA VAL A 76 -4.17 -5.16 17.31
C VAL A 76 -4.80 -6.55 17.22
N GLN A 77 -4.92 -7.13 16.02
CA GLN A 77 -5.41 -8.50 15.86
C GLN A 77 -4.48 -9.53 16.52
N TRP A 78 -3.16 -9.40 16.32
CA TRP A 78 -2.17 -10.33 16.86
C TRP A 78 -1.90 -10.18 18.36
N GLN A 79 -2.18 -9.02 18.95
CA GLN A 79 -2.12 -8.88 20.41
C GLN A 79 -3.06 -9.87 21.13
N GLY A 80 -4.15 -10.29 20.50
CA GLY A 80 -5.11 -11.24 21.05
C GLY A 80 -4.75 -12.73 20.86
N THR A 81 -3.73 -13.07 20.07
CA THR A 81 -3.41 -14.47 19.73
C THR A 81 -2.40 -15.13 20.66
N GLY A 82 -1.71 -14.34 21.50
CA GLY A 82 -0.67 -14.83 22.41
C GLY A 82 0.65 -15.22 21.72
N PHE A 83 0.87 -14.78 20.48
CA PHE A 83 2.13 -15.00 19.78
C PHE A 83 3.31 -14.39 20.53
N THR A 84 4.43 -15.11 20.55
CA THR A 84 5.73 -14.60 20.98
C THR A 84 6.26 -13.58 19.98
N ALA A 85 7.24 -12.77 20.40
CA ALA A 85 7.89 -11.81 19.52
C ALA A 85 8.57 -12.47 18.30
N ALA A 86 9.08 -13.69 18.46
CA ALA A 86 9.68 -14.45 17.36
C ALA A 86 8.63 -14.89 16.34
N GLU A 87 7.50 -15.42 16.79
CA GLU A 87 6.40 -15.82 15.90
C GLU A 87 5.81 -14.62 15.15
N VAL A 88 5.66 -13.47 15.82
CA VAL A 88 5.22 -12.22 15.16
C VAL A 88 6.18 -11.81 14.04
N ALA A 89 7.50 -11.90 14.27
CA ALA A 89 8.50 -11.58 13.26
C ALA A 89 8.44 -12.57 12.07
N GLU A 90 8.27 -13.87 12.32
CA GLU A 90 8.10 -14.88 11.27
C GLU A 90 6.83 -14.63 10.44
N LYS A 91 5.71 -14.25 11.08
CA LYS A 91 4.48 -13.89 10.37
C LYS A 91 4.64 -12.65 9.51
N PHE A 92 5.31 -11.60 10.01
CA PHE A 92 5.60 -10.42 9.19
C PHE A 92 6.48 -10.75 7.98
N ALA A 93 7.46 -11.64 8.13
CA ALA A 93 8.31 -12.09 7.02
C ALA A 93 7.54 -12.84 5.91
N ALA A 94 6.43 -13.50 6.27
CA ALA A 94 5.54 -14.16 5.31
C ALA A 94 4.52 -13.21 4.67
N CYS A 95 4.45 -11.94 5.09
CA CYS A 95 3.52 -10.96 4.57
C CYS A 95 4.06 -10.21 3.35
N SER A 96 3.15 -9.85 2.44
CA SER A 96 3.38 -8.97 1.30
C SER A 96 2.48 -7.75 1.36
N LEU A 97 3.04 -6.56 1.13
CA LEU A 97 2.29 -5.30 1.07
C LEU A 97 1.98 -4.90 -0.39
N TYR A 98 0.71 -4.62 -0.67
CA TYR A 98 0.25 -4.02 -1.92
C TYR A 98 -0.25 -2.61 -1.63
N VAL A 99 0.34 -1.59 -2.26
CA VAL A 99 0.07 -0.17 -1.96
C VAL A 99 -0.08 0.65 -3.24
N THR A 100 -0.97 1.64 -3.23
CA THR A 100 -1.27 2.47 -4.42
C THR A 100 -0.22 3.55 -4.70
N CYS A 101 0.69 3.81 -3.76
CA CYS A 101 1.74 4.82 -3.81
C CYS A 101 3.01 4.25 -3.20
N GLU A 102 4.18 4.73 -3.64
CA GLU A 102 5.43 4.39 -2.97
C GLU A 102 5.36 4.81 -1.49
N PRO A 103 5.77 3.93 -0.56
CA PRO A 103 5.88 4.30 0.84
C PRO A 103 6.88 5.44 1.06
N CYS A 104 6.50 6.42 1.88
CA CYS A 104 7.43 7.48 2.28
C CYS A 104 8.56 6.90 3.16
N ILE A 105 9.62 7.69 3.40
CA ILE A 105 10.78 7.27 4.21
C ILE A 105 10.41 6.70 5.59
N MET A 106 9.38 7.24 6.24
CA MET A 106 8.87 6.75 7.51
C MET A 106 8.27 5.34 7.38
N CYS A 107 7.39 5.15 6.40
CA CYS A 107 6.69 3.88 6.20
C CYS A 107 7.64 2.80 5.69
N ALA A 108 8.53 3.15 4.76
CA ALA A 108 9.57 2.25 4.26
C ALA A 108 10.50 1.76 5.39
N ALA A 109 10.94 2.68 6.27
CA ALA A 109 11.76 2.31 7.43
C ALA A 109 11.00 1.41 8.41
N ALA A 110 9.72 1.71 8.70
CA ALA A 110 8.89 0.89 9.58
C ALA A 110 8.71 -0.54 9.04
N LEU A 111 8.36 -0.68 7.75
CA LEU A 111 8.19 -1.96 7.07
C LEU A 111 9.49 -2.79 7.07
N SER A 112 10.63 -2.13 6.86
CA SER A 112 11.96 -2.75 6.92
C SER A 112 12.30 -3.27 8.31
N ILE A 113 12.01 -2.50 9.37
CA ILE A 113 12.28 -2.89 10.76
C ILE A 113 11.46 -4.12 11.16
N ILE A 114 10.20 -4.21 10.75
CA ILE A 114 9.33 -5.33 11.11
C ILE A 114 9.49 -6.55 10.19
N GLY A 115 10.18 -6.39 9.05
CA GLY A 115 10.49 -7.47 8.13
C GLY A 115 9.39 -7.81 7.11
N ILE A 116 8.46 -6.90 6.81
CA ILE A 116 7.48 -7.12 5.72
C ILE A 116 8.17 -6.95 4.37
N SER A 117 7.99 -7.95 3.49
CA SER A 117 8.37 -7.83 2.10
C SER A 117 7.43 -6.87 1.36
N VAL A 118 7.99 -5.84 0.72
CA VAL A 118 7.24 -4.96 -0.17
C VAL A 118 7.40 -5.51 -1.57
N ASP A 119 6.35 -6.13 -2.11
CA ASP A 119 6.45 -6.76 -3.43
C ASP A 119 6.40 -5.70 -4.54
N HIS A 120 7.38 -5.73 -5.44
CA HIS A 120 7.68 -4.63 -6.36
C HIS A 120 7.00 -4.85 -7.70
N THR A 121 5.72 -4.49 -7.81
CA THR A 121 4.94 -4.76 -9.03
C THR A 121 4.34 -3.49 -9.65
N GLU A 122 4.97 -2.94 -10.69
CA GLU A 122 4.40 -1.80 -11.44
C GLU A 122 3.11 -2.21 -12.18
N ILE A 123 1.93 -1.92 -11.60
CA ILE A 123 0.64 -2.12 -12.28
C ILE A 123 0.09 -0.78 -12.76
N LYS A 124 0.04 -0.59 -14.09
CA LYS A 124 -0.66 0.54 -14.70
C LYS A 124 -2.14 0.19 -14.87
N LEU A 125 -2.99 0.70 -13.99
CA LEU A 125 -4.45 0.62 -14.15
C LEU A 125 -5.01 1.96 -14.63
N ASN A 126 -5.59 1.96 -15.84
CA ASN A 126 -6.49 3.01 -16.36
C ASN A 126 -6.08 4.46 -16.03
N SER A 127 -4.86 4.85 -16.42
CA SER A 127 -4.29 6.21 -16.27
C SER A 127 -3.75 6.61 -14.89
N ALA A 128 -3.77 5.72 -13.89
CA ALA A 128 -3.06 5.93 -12.63
C ALA A 128 -1.65 5.30 -12.71
N LYS A 129 -0.62 6.10 -12.40
CA LYS A 129 0.71 5.57 -12.10
C LYS A 129 0.71 5.11 -10.65
N ILE A 130 0.80 3.80 -10.45
CA ILE A 130 1.06 3.19 -9.16
C ILE A 130 2.56 2.91 -9.13
N CYS A 131 3.27 3.56 -8.20
CA CYS A 131 4.73 3.46 -8.07
C CYS A 131 5.09 2.43 -7.00
N LEU A 132 6.02 1.53 -7.33
CA LEU A 132 6.71 0.66 -6.38
C LEU A 132 8.19 0.63 -6.79
N PHE A 133 9.07 1.08 -5.91
CA PHE A 133 10.49 1.30 -6.21
C PHE A 133 11.35 0.10 -5.83
N THR A 134 12.38 -0.16 -6.63
CA THR A 134 13.57 -0.93 -6.23
C THR A 134 14.69 0.03 -5.82
N ASN A 135 15.59 -0.47 -4.98
CA ASN A 135 16.74 0.23 -4.40
C ASN A 135 17.58 1.03 -5.40
N ASP A 136 17.30 2.32 -5.54
CA ASP A 136 18.30 3.32 -5.91
C ASP A 136 17.95 4.65 -5.22
N TRP A 137 18.68 4.95 -4.15
CA TRP A 137 18.49 6.16 -3.35
C TRP A 137 19.00 7.38 -4.13
N MET A 138 18.18 7.96 -5.03
CA MET A 138 18.20 9.38 -5.48
C MET A 138 17.47 9.59 -6.82
N THR A 139 16.15 9.40 -6.90
CA THR A 139 15.40 10.00 -8.02
C THR A 139 14.07 10.57 -7.54
N LEU A 140 13.90 11.89 -7.71
CA LEU A 140 12.66 12.62 -7.48
C LEU A 140 11.49 11.98 -8.24
N ALA A 141 10.44 11.56 -7.54
CA ALA A 141 9.18 11.14 -8.14
C ALA A 141 8.29 12.36 -8.47
N LEU A 142 8.10 12.62 -9.76
CA LEU A 142 7.10 13.58 -10.26
C LEU A 142 5.75 12.88 -10.44
N PHE A 143 4.76 13.26 -9.62
CA PHE A 143 3.36 12.86 -9.79
C PHE A 143 2.71 13.59 -10.97
N ARG A 144 1.94 12.85 -11.79
CA ARG A 144 1.10 13.42 -12.85
C ARG A 144 -0.22 12.67 -12.91
N TYR A 145 -1.27 13.21 -12.28
CA TYR A 145 -2.64 12.73 -12.39
C TYR A 145 -3.42 13.72 -13.27
N LYS A 146 -4.00 13.25 -14.38
CA LYS A 146 -4.82 14.04 -15.32
C LYS A 146 -4.25 15.41 -15.74
N GLY A 147 -2.95 15.49 -16.00
CA GLY A 147 -2.34 16.72 -16.55
C GLY A 147 -2.30 17.91 -15.59
N SER A 148 -2.71 17.77 -14.34
CA SER A 148 -2.60 18.80 -13.31
C SER A 148 -1.55 18.37 -12.29
N ILE A 149 -0.52 19.20 -12.12
CA ILE A 149 0.38 19.15 -10.97
C ILE A 149 -0.47 19.61 -9.78
N LEU A 150 -0.91 18.67 -8.94
CA LEU A 150 -1.53 18.99 -7.66
C LEU A 150 -0.49 18.78 -6.56
N TRP A 151 0.42 19.73 -6.45
CA TRP A 151 1.03 20.07 -5.17
C TRP A 151 0.11 21.11 -4.53
N LEU A 152 -0.44 20.82 -3.36
CA LEU A 152 -0.79 21.76 -2.30
C LEU A 152 -1.42 20.97 -1.14
N CYS A 153 -0.55 20.40 -0.30
CA CYS A 153 -0.77 20.60 1.13
C CYS A 153 -0.57 22.11 1.35
N LYS A 154 -1.51 22.79 2.02
CA LYS A 154 -1.33 24.21 2.36
C LYS A 154 -0.03 24.44 3.11
#